data_AF-A0AAD9XR10-F1
#
_entry.id   AF-A0AAD9XR10-F1
#
_cell.length_a   1.000
_cell.length_b   1.000
_cell.length_c   1.000
_cell.angle_alpha   90.00
_cell.angle_beta   90.00
_cell.angle_gamma   90.00
#
_symmetry.space_group_name_H-M   'P 1'
#
loop_
_entity.id
_entity.type
_entity.pdbx_description
1 polymer ?
#
loop_
_entity_poly.entity_id
_entity_poly.type
_entity_poly.pdbx_seq_one_letter_code
_entity_poly.pdbx_strand_id
1 'polypeptide(L)'
;MQSSSASVGVMVPNLAHIVSIKLDRNNYILWLAQFLPVLMSQNLIGFVDGTKSCPAKFKVDSFRNDTTDIDPAYTEWQQKDQLILSWINASLTPSVLSTVALLSTSHATWKSLEKRYASQSKTRI
;
A
#
# COMPACT_ATOMS: atom_id res chain seq x y z
N MET A 1 21.14 19.12 -30.32
CA MET A 1 21.12 18.97 -28.84
C MET A 1 19.95 18.06 -28.48
N GLN A 2 20.20 16.76 -28.34
CA GLN A 2 19.18 15.80 -27.88
C GLN A 2 19.28 15.74 -26.36
N SER A 3 18.26 16.24 -25.67
CA SER A 3 18.16 16.16 -24.22
C SER A 3 17.81 14.72 -23.83
N SER A 4 18.80 13.97 -23.37
CA SER A 4 18.59 12.65 -22.77
C SER A 4 17.77 12.81 -21.49
N SER A 5 16.51 12.41 -21.54
CA SER A 5 15.68 12.33 -20.35
C SER A 5 16.17 11.13 -19.53
N ALA A 6 16.88 11.40 -18.42
CA ALA A 6 17.29 10.36 -17.51
C ALA A 6 16.03 9.75 -16.86
N SER A 7 15.76 8.48 -17.12
CA SER A 7 14.79 7.70 -16.36
C SER A 7 15.30 7.63 -14.92
N VAL A 8 14.75 8.47 -14.04
CA VAL A 8 14.99 8.34 -12.61
C VAL A 8 14.41 7.00 -12.19
N GLY A 9 15.27 5.98 -12.08
CA GLY A 9 14.88 4.70 -11.51
C GLY A 9 14.34 4.98 -10.12
N VAL A 10 13.06 4.69 -9.91
CA VAL A 10 12.45 4.81 -8.58
C VAL A 10 13.19 3.83 -7.68
N MET A 11 14.10 4.35 -6.86
CA MET A 11 14.75 3.58 -5.82
C MET A 11 13.68 3.23 -4.80
N VAL A 12 13.11 2.03 -4.92
CA VAL A 12 12.20 1.48 -3.93
C VAL A 12 13.02 1.27 -2.66
N PRO A 13 12.80 2.04 -1.58
CA PRO A 13 13.55 1.80 -0.36
C PRO A 13 13.24 0.40 0.15
N ASN A 14 14.28 -0.34 0.51
CA ASN A 14 14.11 -1.66 1.11
C ASN A 14 13.46 -1.50 2.50
N LEU A 15 12.14 -1.63 2.56
CA LEU A 15 11.40 -1.45 3.81
C LEU A 15 11.81 -2.42 4.92
N ALA A 16 12.44 -3.55 4.58
CA ALA A 16 12.98 -4.46 5.58
C ALA A 16 14.03 -3.77 6.49
N HIS A 17 14.62 -2.65 6.05
CA HIS A 17 15.55 -1.85 6.84
C HIS A 17 14.86 -0.74 7.65
N ILE A 18 13.64 -0.34 7.29
CA ILE A 18 12.95 0.81 7.88
C ILE A 18 11.92 0.38 8.94
N VAL A 19 11.26 -0.77 8.73
CA VAL A 19 10.31 -1.35 9.67
C VAL A 19 10.95 -2.57 10.32
N SER A 20 11.66 -2.34 11.43
CA SER A 20 12.34 -3.41 12.18
C SER A 20 11.34 -4.28 12.96
N ILE A 21 10.19 -3.73 13.34
CA ILE A 21 9.16 -4.42 14.09
C ILE A 21 8.19 -5.09 13.13
N LYS A 22 8.17 -6.42 13.12
CA LYS A 22 7.11 -7.16 12.44
C LYS A 22 5.83 -7.14 13.27
N LEU A 23 4.69 -6.82 12.65
CA LEU A 23 3.39 -6.85 13.28
C LEU A 23 3.07 -8.25 13.80
N ASP A 24 2.82 -8.32 15.10
CA ASP A 24 2.22 -9.45 15.80
C ASP A 24 0.89 -9.01 16.42
N ARG A 25 0.30 -9.86 17.28
CA ARG A 25 -1.01 -9.58 17.89
C ARG A 25 -0.95 -8.49 18.97
N ASN A 26 0.25 -8.15 19.42
CA ASN A 26 0.53 -7.49 20.68
C ASN A 26 1.25 -6.14 20.53
N ASN A 27 1.66 -5.77 19.32
CA ASN A 27 2.55 -4.64 19.06
C ASN A 27 2.02 -3.65 18.01
N TYR A 28 0.71 -3.66 17.71
CA TYR A 28 0.13 -2.85 16.63
C TYR A 28 0.49 -1.37 16.70
N ILE A 29 0.47 -0.75 17.89
CA ILE A 29 0.82 0.67 18.05
C ILE A 29 2.29 0.94 17.69
N LEU A 30 3.20 0.03 18.05
CA LEU A 30 4.63 0.16 17.71
C LEU A 30 4.88 -0.04 16.22
N TRP A 31 4.24 -1.06 15.63
CA TRP A 31 4.28 -1.28 14.18
C TRP A 31 3.72 -0.07 13.42
N LEU A 32 2.58 0.46 13.86
CA LEU A 32 1.94 1.63 13.24
C LEU A 32 2.84 2.87 13.34
N ALA A 33 3.49 3.10 14.49
CA ALA A 33 4.42 4.20 14.69
C ALA A 33 5.65 4.14 13.77
N GLN A 34 6.09 2.94 13.34
CA GLN A 34 7.16 2.79 12.36
C GLN A 34 6.66 2.87 10.91
N PHE A 35 5.52 2.25 10.60
CA PHE A 35 5.05 2.10 9.22
C PHE A 35 4.38 3.39 8.70
N LEU A 36 3.64 4.10 9.54
CA LEU A 36 2.87 5.27 9.13
C LEU A 36 3.76 6.42 8.60
N PRO A 37 4.88 6.80 9.25
CA PRO A 37 5.78 7.83 8.72
C PRO A 37 6.38 7.49 7.35
N VAL A 38 6.61 6.20 7.08
CA VAL A 38 7.10 5.74 5.76
C VAL A 38 6.08 6.09 4.67
N LEU A 39 4.81 5.73 4.87
CA LEU A 39 3.76 6.05 3.92
C LEU A 39 3.56 7.56 3.75
N MET A 40 3.62 8.32 4.84
CA MET A 40 3.49 9.78 4.79
C MET A 40 4.66 10.43 4.02
N SER A 41 5.90 10.01 4.28
CA SER A 41 7.11 10.57 3.63
C SER A 41 7.10 10.42 2.10
N GLN A 42 6.36 9.44 1.58
CA GLN A 42 6.24 9.15 0.15
C GLN A 42 4.87 9.51 -0.44
N ASN A 43 4.01 10.18 0.32
CA ASN A 43 2.64 10.52 -0.10
C ASN A 43 1.82 9.28 -0.53
N LEU A 44 1.99 8.16 0.17
CA LEU A 44 1.31 6.88 -0.11
C LEU A 44 0.15 6.58 0.84
N ILE A 45 -0.05 7.40 1.89
CA ILE A 45 -1.13 7.20 2.88
C ILE A 45 -2.51 7.06 2.22
N GLY A 46 -2.73 7.80 1.13
CA GLY A 46 -4.02 7.81 0.44
C GLY A 46 -4.47 6.46 -0.12
N PHE A 47 -3.52 5.54 -0.38
CA PHE A 47 -3.83 4.20 -0.85
C PHE A 47 -4.40 3.33 0.26
N VAL A 48 -3.91 3.47 1.50
CA VAL A 48 -4.34 2.65 2.63
C VAL A 48 -5.55 3.21 3.35
N ASP A 49 -5.75 4.53 3.36
CA ASP A 49 -6.95 5.16 3.92
C ASP A 49 -8.14 5.23 2.94
N GLY A 50 -7.88 5.02 1.64
CA GLY A 50 -8.89 4.98 0.58
C GLY A 50 -9.15 6.34 -0.11
N THR A 51 -8.50 7.42 0.31
CA THR A 51 -8.62 8.75 -0.32
C THR A 51 -8.07 8.79 -1.74
N LYS A 52 -7.13 7.90 -2.09
CA LYS A 52 -6.67 7.63 -3.47
C LYS A 52 -7.35 6.39 -4.02
N SER A 53 -8.56 6.56 -4.53
CA SER A 53 -9.34 5.47 -5.12
C SER A 53 -8.73 4.96 -6.43
N CYS A 54 -8.96 3.67 -6.74
CA CYS A 54 -8.52 3.05 -7.97
C CYS A 54 -9.23 3.69 -9.19
N PRO A 55 -8.48 4.17 -10.21
CA PRO A 55 -9.05 4.68 -11.45
C PRO A 55 -9.83 3.62 -12.22
N ALA A 56 -10.62 4.05 -13.21
CA ALA A 56 -11.22 3.13 -14.16
C ALA A 56 -10.13 2.39 -14.96
N LYS A 57 -10.30 1.08 -15.14
CA LYS A 57 -9.31 0.24 -15.83
C LYS A 57 -9.17 0.61 -17.31
N PHE A 58 -10.29 0.93 -17.94
CA PHE A 58 -10.35 1.20 -19.37
C PHE A 58 -10.64 2.67 -19.62
N LYS A 59 -10.06 3.19 -20.70
CA LYS A 59 -10.32 4.56 -21.15
C LYS A 59 -11.72 4.67 -21.73
N VAL A 60 -12.22 5.89 -21.70
CA VAL A 60 -13.48 6.28 -22.31
C VAL A 60 -13.19 7.15 -23.52
N ASP A 61 -13.88 6.92 -24.64
CA ASP A 61 -13.72 7.72 -25.85
C ASP A 61 -14.45 9.07 -25.80
N SER A 62 -14.33 9.87 -26.87
CA SER A 62 -15.00 11.17 -27.01
C SER A 62 -16.53 11.10 -26.94
N PHE A 63 -17.12 9.92 -27.17
CA PHE A 63 -18.56 9.68 -27.16
C PHE A 63 -19.04 9.01 -25.86
N ARG A 64 -18.16 8.89 -24.85
CA ARG A 64 -18.41 8.22 -23.57
C ARG A 64 -18.61 6.71 -23.65
N ASN A 65 -18.07 6.05 -24.67
CA ASN A 65 -18.05 4.60 -24.77
C ASN A 65 -16.78 4.03 -24.13
N ASP A 66 -16.93 2.91 -23.43
CA ASP A 66 -15.79 2.15 -22.91
C ASP A 66 -14.96 1.60 -24.06
N THR A 67 -13.66 1.82 -23.99
CA THR A 67 -12.68 1.25 -24.92
C THR A 67 -12.04 0.00 -24.32
N THR A 68 -11.27 -0.73 -25.11
CA THR A 68 -10.41 -1.81 -24.59
C THR A 68 -9.03 -1.30 -24.16
N ASP A 69 -8.76 0.00 -24.33
CA ASP A 69 -7.47 0.59 -24.01
C ASP A 69 -7.34 0.79 -22.50
N ILE A 70 -6.27 0.25 -21.91
CA ILE A 70 -6.01 0.40 -20.48
C ILE A 70 -5.58 1.84 -20.19
N ASP A 71 -6.13 2.43 -19.12
CA ASP A 71 -5.70 3.74 -18.63
C ASP A 71 -4.32 3.62 -17.95
N PRO A 72 -3.30 4.37 -18.40
CA PRO A 72 -2.01 4.44 -17.71
C PRO A 72 -2.13 4.79 -16.22
N ALA A 73 -3.12 5.61 -15.84
CA ALA A 73 -3.37 5.95 -14.45
C ALA A 73 -3.79 4.73 -13.61
N TYR A 74 -4.58 3.81 -14.18
CA TYR A 74 -4.92 2.55 -13.53
C TYR A 74 -3.67 1.68 -13.33
N THR A 75 -2.83 1.54 -14.36
CA THR A 75 -1.60 0.76 -14.26
C THR A 75 -0.64 1.34 -13.21
N GLU A 76 -0.46 2.66 -13.18
CA GLU A 76 0.38 3.34 -12.19
C GLU A 76 -0.17 3.17 -10.76
N TRP A 77 -1.48 3.34 -10.59
CA TRP A 77 -2.15 3.12 -9.31
C TRP A 77 -1.95 1.68 -8.84
N GLN A 78 -2.16 0.70 -9.71
CA GLN A 78 -2.00 -0.72 -9.39
C GLN A 78 -0.56 -1.04 -8.98
N GLN A 79 0.44 -0.49 -9.67
CA GLN A 79 1.85 -0.69 -9.31
C GLN A 79 2.15 -0.16 -7.89
N LYS A 80 1.66 1.04 -7.57
CA LYS A 80 1.82 1.64 -6.24
C LYS A 80 1.08 0.87 -5.15
N ASP A 81 -0.17 0.48 -5.39
CA ASP A 81 -0.95 -0.32 -4.44
C ASP A 81 -0.26 -1.67 -4.14
N GLN A 82 0.22 -2.37 -5.17
CA GLN A 82 0.91 -3.64 -5.00
C GLN A 82 2.27 -3.50 -4.32
N LEU A 83 2.98 -2.38 -4.56
CA LEU A 83 4.20 -2.07 -3.82
C LEU A 83 3.88 -1.92 -2.32
N ILE A 84 2.86 -1.14 -1.96
CA ILE A 84 2.45 -0.94 -0.58
C ILE A 84 1.97 -2.26 0.04
N LEU A 85 1.25 -3.10 -0.70
CA LEU A 85 0.84 -4.42 -0.23
C LEU A 85 2.04 -5.32 0.07
N SER A 86 3.06 -5.32 -0.80
CA SER A 86 4.30 -6.09 -0.59
C SER A 86 5.03 -5.65 0.68
N TRP A 87 5.04 -4.35 0.93
CA TRP A 87 5.60 -3.68 2.10
C TRP A 87 4.86 -4.04 3.38
N ILE A 88 3.53 -3.96 3.36
CA ILE A 88 2.71 -4.39 4.49
C ILE A 88 3.02 -5.86 4.77
N ASN A 89 2.93 -6.75 3.79
CA ASN A 89 3.16 -8.19 3.95
C ASN A 89 4.56 -8.52 4.51
N ALA A 90 5.60 -7.84 4.04
CA ALA A 90 6.97 -8.02 4.53
C ALA A 90 7.13 -7.61 6.01
N SER A 91 6.30 -6.67 6.47
CA SER A 91 6.27 -6.19 7.84
C SER A 91 5.38 -7.01 8.78
N LEU A 92 4.80 -8.14 8.33
CA LEU A 92 3.96 -9.00 9.17
C LEU A 92 4.74 -10.21 9.66
N THR A 93 4.39 -10.72 10.85
CA THR A 93 4.74 -12.09 11.23
C THR A 93 3.94 -13.10 10.38
N PRO A 94 4.43 -14.33 10.18
CA PRO A 94 3.71 -15.34 9.38
C PRO A 94 2.28 -15.62 9.87
N SER A 95 2.07 -15.57 11.19
CA SER A 95 0.76 -15.79 11.83
C SER A 95 -0.23 -14.65 11.60
N VAL A 96 0.26 -13.42 11.38
CA VAL A 96 -0.57 -12.26 11.01
C VAL A 96 -0.79 -12.24 9.49
N LEU A 97 0.26 -12.51 8.69
CA LEU A 97 0.17 -12.56 7.24
C LEU A 97 -0.89 -13.56 6.76
N SER A 98 -0.96 -14.75 7.37
CA SER A 98 -1.98 -15.76 7.01
C SER A 98 -3.41 -15.25 7.17
N THR A 99 -3.65 -14.25 8.02
CA THR A 99 -4.98 -13.68 8.25
C THR A 99 -5.45 -12.70 7.17
N VAL A 100 -4.51 -12.22 6.34
CA VAL A 100 -4.75 -11.23 5.29
C VAL A 100 -4.28 -11.69 3.91
N ALA A 101 -3.76 -12.91 3.79
CA ALA A 101 -3.15 -13.44 2.57
C ALA A 101 -4.09 -13.48 1.33
N LEU A 102 -5.40 -13.45 1.54
CA LEU A 102 -6.40 -13.43 0.47
C LEU A 102 -6.82 -12.01 0.05
N LEU A 103 -6.32 -10.98 0.72
CA LEU A 103 -6.64 -9.59 0.41
C LEU A 103 -5.66 -9.08 -0.65
N SER A 104 -6.20 -8.53 -1.74
CA SER A 104 -5.45 -8.17 -2.94
C SER A 104 -5.07 -6.69 -3.01
N THR A 105 -5.54 -5.84 -2.10
CA THR A 105 -5.25 -4.41 -2.09
C THR A 105 -4.65 -3.97 -0.77
N SER A 106 -3.80 -2.95 -0.82
CA SER A 106 -3.18 -2.36 0.38
C SER A 106 -4.24 -1.82 1.34
N HIS A 107 -5.29 -1.18 0.81
CA HIS A 107 -6.43 -0.69 1.59
C HIS A 107 -7.14 -1.79 2.39
N ALA A 108 -7.54 -2.88 1.72
CA ALA A 108 -8.27 -3.97 2.37
C ALA A 108 -7.42 -4.61 3.48
N THR A 109 -6.14 -4.86 3.18
CA THR A 109 -5.18 -5.39 4.15
C THR A 109 -5.03 -4.47 5.35
N TRP A 110 -4.80 -3.17 5.11
CA TRP A 110 -4.65 -2.18 6.17
C TRP A 110 -5.86 -2.12 7.10
N LYS A 111 -7.08 -2.02 6.53
CA LYS A 111 -8.33 -1.99 7.31
C LYS A 111 -8.55 -3.27 8.12
N SER A 112 -8.18 -4.42 7.57
CA SER A 112 -8.28 -5.71 8.28
C SER A 112 -7.33 -5.76 9.49
N LEU A 113 -6.08 -5.31 9.33
CA LEU A 113 -5.10 -5.23 10.40
C LEU A 113 -5.52 -4.26 11.50
N GLU A 114 -5.97 -3.05 11.12
CA GLU A 114 -6.50 -2.05 12.05
C GLU A 114 -7.67 -2.63 12.86
N LYS A 115 -8.68 -3.21 12.20
CA LYS A 115 -9.85 -3.80 12.86
C LYS A 115 -9.47 -4.91 13.86
N ARG A 116 -8.48 -5.73 13.53
CA ARG A 116 -8.08 -6.87 14.36
C ARG A 116 -7.23 -6.47 15.56
N TYR A 117 -6.26 -5.58 15.38
CA TYR A 117 -5.18 -5.38 16.37
C TYR A 117 -5.17 -4.00 17.03
N ALA A 118 -5.89 -3.00 16.49
CA ALA A 118 -5.95 -1.67 17.10
C ALA A 118 -6.70 -1.65 18.44
N SER A 119 -7.75 -2.46 18.59
CA SER A 119 -8.50 -2.58 19.86
C SER A 119 -7.74 -3.39 20.90
N GLN A 120 -7.12 -4.51 20.50
CA GLN A 120 -6.37 -5.41 21.39
C GLN A 120 -5.15 -4.72 22.03
N SER A 121 -4.54 -3.76 21.32
CA SER A 121 -3.40 -3.01 21.83
C SER A 121 -3.78 -1.89 22.80
N LYS A 122 -5.04 -1.41 22.79
CA LYS A 122 -5.53 -0.37 23.71
C LYS A 122 -5.91 -0.95 25.08
N THR A 123 -6.29 -2.22 25.16
CA THR A 123 -6.72 -2.88 26.41
C THR A 123 -5.55 -3.31 27.29
N ARG A 124 -4.30 -3.07 26.88
CA ARG A 124 -3.10 -3.59 27.55
C ARG A 124 -2.18 -2.49 28.09
N ILE A 125 -2.76 -1.33 28.41
CA ILE A 125 -2.12 -0.20 29.09
C ILE A 125 -2.66 -0.13 30.51
#